data_AF-A0A7V1II77-F1
#
_entry.id   AF-A0A7V1II77-F1
#
_cell.length_a   1.000
_cell.length_b   1.000
_cell.length_c   1.000
_cell.angle_alpha   90.00
_cell.angle_beta   90.00
_cell.angle_gamma   90.00
#
_symmetry.space_group_name_H-M   'P 1'
#
loop_
_entity.id
_entity.type
_entity.pdbx_description
1 polymer ?
#
loop_
_entity_poly.entity_id
_entity_poly.type
_entity_poly.pdbx_seq_one_letter_code
_entity_poly.pdbx_strand_id
1 'polypeptide(L)'
;MKPAADRREARSFVLYVEGARDREILECWARRIDPALPRCIVRNTVILGGRRPARAILDFEKRGGPGAGFSGLIVLDRDDRPGPVPATDAAAKGAGAARIPGPDEQPHRAALDAGLEVFVWSLRHIESYLLVPDAIRRMLGLARDDGRIERLLQGASPGVGMPCEPGVGGTGRMPASLHAKRMLGPGGALSRALGVELRPGEIARAMKPEEFHADVHRLFDRIGALSGLARGGPEVVIRSAGPVARKTDS
;
A
#
# COMPACT_ATOMS: atom_id res chain seq x y z
N MET A 1 -28.74 -1.11 35.27
CA MET A 1 -28.69 -0.29 34.03
C MET A 1 -27.47 -0.72 33.23
N LYS A 2 -27.67 -1.38 32.07
CA LYS A 2 -26.58 -1.57 31.09
C LYS A 2 -26.32 -0.19 30.45
N PRO A 3 -25.07 0.30 30.35
CA PRO A 3 -24.81 1.48 29.53
C PRO A 3 -25.32 1.17 28.13
N ALA A 4 -26.13 2.07 27.58
CA ALA A 4 -26.53 2.02 26.19
C ALA A 4 -25.22 1.90 25.40
N ALA A 5 -25.00 0.74 24.78
CA ALA A 5 -23.88 0.54 23.89
C ALA A 5 -24.05 1.58 22.79
N ASP A 6 -23.24 2.64 22.91
CA ASP A 6 -23.15 3.76 22.01
C ASP A 6 -22.93 3.14 20.63
N ARG A 7 -24.03 2.99 19.87
CA ARG A 7 -24.01 2.56 18.47
C ARG A 7 -23.32 3.71 17.77
N ARG A 8 -21.98 3.70 17.79
CA ARG A 8 -21.17 4.53 16.92
C ARG A 8 -21.75 4.32 15.54
N GLU A 9 -22.46 5.33 15.04
CA GLU A 9 -22.92 5.35 13.66
C GLU A 9 -21.71 5.01 12.82
N ALA A 10 -21.86 3.94 12.02
CA ALA A 10 -20.76 3.42 11.23
C ALA A 10 -20.27 4.57 10.34
N ARG A 11 -19.08 5.10 10.65
CA ARG A 11 -18.48 6.17 9.88
C ARG A 11 -18.38 5.72 8.43
N SER A 12 -18.94 6.53 7.53
CA SER A 12 -18.87 6.21 6.11
C SER A 12 -17.47 6.52 5.60
N PHE A 13 -16.89 5.63 4.81
CA PHE A 13 -15.50 5.74 4.35
C PHE A 13 -15.44 5.55 2.84
N VAL A 14 -14.58 6.30 2.16
CA VAL A 14 -14.32 6.17 0.73
C VAL A 14 -12.82 6.12 0.46
N LEU A 15 -12.39 5.14 -0.34
CA LEU A 15 -11.00 4.95 -0.75
C LEU A 15 -10.87 5.25 -2.25
N TYR A 16 -10.13 6.28 -2.61
CA TYR A 16 -9.85 6.62 -4.00
C TYR A 16 -8.51 6.05 -4.43
N VAL A 17 -8.50 5.28 -5.53
CA VAL A 17 -7.27 4.69 -6.10
C VAL A 17 -7.18 5.01 -7.59
N GLU A 18 -5.97 5.03 -8.15
CA GLU A 18 -5.79 5.42 -9.55
C GLU A 18 -6.40 4.40 -10.51
N GLY A 19 -6.14 3.11 -10.30
CA GLY A 19 -6.54 2.05 -11.22
C GLY A 19 -7.23 0.84 -10.57
N ALA A 20 -7.90 0.04 -11.42
CA ALA A 20 -8.46 -1.25 -11.01
C ALA A 20 -7.39 -2.24 -10.52
N ARG A 21 -6.20 -2.16 -11.11
CA ARG A 21 -5.02 -2.94 -10.72
C ARG A 21 -4.59 -2.62 -9.29
N ASP A 22 -4.54 -1.34 -8.92
CA ASP A 22 -4.15 -0.93 -7.57
C ASP A 22 -5.12 -1.49 -6.53
N ARG A 23 -6.43 -1.42 -6.83
CA ARG A 23 -7.46 -2.03 -5.98
C ARG A 23 -7.23 -3.53 -5.81
N GLU A 24 -6.92 -4.26 -6.88
CA GLU A 24 -6.64 -5.70 -6.84
C GLU A 24 -5.43 -6.03 -5.97
N ILE A 25 -4.34 -5.27 -6.11
CA ILE A 25 -3.11 -5.43 -5.31
C ILE A 25 -3.42 -5.19 -3.83
N LEU A 26 -4.09 -4.07 -3.51
CA LEU A 26 -4.48 -3.71 -2.15
C LEU A 26 -5.40 -4.76 -1.52
N GLU A 27 -6.37 -5.28 -2.29
CA GLU A 27 -7.25 -6.36 -1.83
C GLU A 27 -6.44 -7.62 -1.49
N CYS A 28 -5.49 -8.01 -2.34
CA CYS A 28 -4.65 -9.19 -2.10
C CYS A 28 -3.78 -9.03 -0.85
N TRP A 29 -3.14 -7.88 -0.65
CA TRP A 29 -2.35 -7.62 0.56
C TRP A 29 -3.21 -7.53 1.82
N ALA A 30 -4.37 -6.88 1.74
CA ALA A 30 -5.29 -6.75 2.87
C ALA A 30 -5.70 -8.13 3.44
N ARG A 31 -5.90 -9.13 2.58
CA ARG A 31 -6.22 -10.52 2.98
C ARG A 31 -5.14 -11.16 3.85
N ARG A 32 -3.91 -10.65 3.80
CA ARG A 32 -2.77 -11.13 4.59
C ARG A 32 -2.65 -10.44 5.95
N ILE A 33 -3.30 -9.29 6.14
CA ILE A 33 -3.13 -8.45 7.34
C ILE A 33 -4.32 -8.60 8.26
N ASP A 34 -5.53 -8.40 7.74
CA ASP A 34 -6.76 -8.42 8.54
C ASP A 34 -7.92 -8.90 7.65
N PRO A 35 -8.69 -9.93 8.06
CA PRO A 35 -9.78 -10.48 7.26
C PRO A 35 -10.93 -9.48 6.99
N ALA A 36 -11.07 -8.41 7.77
CA ALA A 36 -12.08 -7.37 7.55
C ALA A 36 -11.67 -6.35 6.47
N LEU A 37 -10.37 -6.08 6.31
CA LEU A 37 -9.87 -5.06 5.38
C LEU A 37 -10.25 -5.31 3.91
N PRO A 38 -10.16 -6.53 3.33
CA PRO A 38 -10.53 -6.77 1.94
C PRO A 38 -11.96 -6.37 1.63
N ARG A 39 -12.90 -6.69 2.53
CA ARG A 39 -14.32 -6.32 2.36
C ARG A 39 -14.50 -4.82 2.43
N CYS A 40 -13.78 -4.15 3.32
CA CYS A 40 -13.78 -2.69 3.40
C CYS A 40 -13.24 -2.05 2.12
N ILE A 41 -12.11 -2.53 1.58
CA ILE A 41 -11.54 -2.02 0.34
C ILE A 41 -12.52 -2.22 -0.82
N VAL A 42 -12.99 -3.45 -1.05
CA VAL A 42 -13.90 -3.75 -2.18
C VAL A 42 -15.17 -2.90 -2.14
N ARG A 43 -15.76 -2.68 -0.97
CA ARG A 43 -17.01 -1.92 -0.81
C ARG A 43 -16.83 -0.41 -0.94
N ASN A 44 -15.69 0.11 -0.48
CA ASN A 44 -15.49 1.55 -0.33
C ASN A 44 -14.57 2.15 -1.40
N THR A 45 -14.01 1.36 -2.32
CA THR A 45 -13.10 1.88 -3.35
C THR A 45 -13.81 2.53 -4.54
N VAL A 46 -13.35 3.72 -4.91
CA VAL A 46 -13.64 4.42 -6.17
C VAL A 46 -12.39 4.43 -7.05
N ILE A 47 -12.51 3.96 -8.29
CA ILE A 47 -11.42 3.96 -9.27
C ILE A 47 -11.42 5.28 -10.05
N LEU A 48 -10.33 6.03 -9.97
CA LEU A 48 -10.22 7.36 -10.57
C LEU A 48 -9.95 7.35 -12.08
N GLY A 49 -9.37 6.26 -12.61
CA GLY A 49 -8.96 6.18 -14.01
C GLY A 49 -7.66 6.96 -14.28
N GLY A 50 -6.67 6.77 -13.41
CA GLY A 50 -5.39 7.47 -13.38
C GLY A 50 -5.28 8.49 -12.24
N ARG A 51 -4.17 9.23 -12.21
CA ARG A 51 -3.88 10.28 -11.23
C ARG A 51 -4.80 11.50 -11.38
N ARG A 52 -6.02 11.41 -10.85
CA ARG A 52 -7.06 12.46 -10.94
C ARG A 52 -7.59 12.89 -9.57
N PRO A 53 -6.77 13.52 -8.70
CA PRO A 53 -7.20 13.94 -7.37
C PRO A 53 -8.39 14.92 -7.39
N ALA A 54 -8.48 15.80 -8.39
CA ALA A 54 -9.64 16.69 -8.56
C ALA A 54 -10.97 15.91 -8.73
N ARG A 55 -10.95 14.75 -9.39
CA ARG A 55 -12.13 13.89 -9.52
C ARG A 55 -12.54 13.28 -8.17
N ALA A 56 -11.57 12.95 -7.32
CA ALA A 56 -11.83 12.44 -5.98
C ALA A 56 -12.51 13.50 -5.11
N ILE A 57 -12.01 14.75 -5.15
CA ILE A 57 -12.60 15.88 -4.42
C ILE A 57 -14.06 16.09 -4.81
N LEU A 58 -14.35 16.20 -6.12
CA LEU A 58 -15.70 16.39 -6.62
C LEU A 58 -16.66 15.24 -6.23
N ASP A 59 -16.19 13.98 -6.28
CA ASP A 59 -17.01 12.84 -5.84
C ASP A 59 -17.26 12.87 -4.32
N PHE A 60 -16.26 13.26 -3.52
CA PHE A 60 -16.38 13.33 -2.07
C PHE A 60 -17.34 14.44 -1.63
N GLU A 61 -17.23 15.62 -2.23
CA GLU A 61 -18.16 16.74 -2.00
C GLU A 61 -19.60 16.36 -2.40
N LYS A 62 -19.77 15.67 -3.52
CA LYS A 62 -21.08 15.16 -3.96
C LYS A 62 -21.72 14.20 -2.95
N ARG A 63 -20.91 13.51 -2.15
CA ARG A 63 -21.37 12.63 -1.05
C ARG A 63 -21.69 13.39 0.24
N GLY A 64 -21.49 14.70 0.26
CA GLY A 64 -21.66 15.56 1.44
C GLY A 64 -20.39 15.67 2.31
N GLY A 65 -19.29 15.04 1.90
CA GLY A 65 -17.99 15.13 2.56
C GLY A 65 -18.04 14.89 4.08
N PRO A 66 -17.21 15.60 4.86
CA PRO A 66 -17.18 15.45 6.32
C PRO A 66 -18.50 15.86 6.99
N GLY A 67 -19.23 16.82 6.40
CA GLY A 67 -20.52 17.28 6.92
C GLY A 67 -21.60 16.18 6.94
N ALA A 68 -21.50 15.21 6.04
CA ALA A 68 -22.35 14.01 6.02
C ALA A 68 -21.74 12.81 6.78
N GLY A 69 -20.67 13.02 7.55
CA GLY A 69 -20.00 11.97 8.31
C GLY A 69 -19.10 11.05 7.49
N PHE A 70 -18.74 11.45 6.26
CA PHE A 70 -17.76 10.71 5.46
C PHE A 70 -16.32 11.04 5.85
N SER A 71 -15.48 10.03 5.80
CA SER A 71 -14.03 10.16 5.73
C SER A 71 -13.54 9.67 4.36
N GLY A 72 -12.44 10.21 3.86
CA GLY A 72 -11.92 9.77 2.57
C GLY A 72 -10.39 9.78 2.51
N LEU A 73 -9.87 8.83 1.72
CA LEU A 73 -8.43 8.64 1.50
C LEU A 73 -8.16 8.48 0.01
N ILE A 74 -7.27 9.30 -0.52
CA ILE A 74 -6.74 9.19 -1.88
C ILE A 74 -5.37 8.51 -1.82
N VAL A 75 -5.18 7.43 -2.59
CA VAL A 75 -3.89 6.74 -2.72
C VAL A 75 -3.33 7.00 -4.10
N LEU A 76 -2.12 7.55 -4.17
CA LEU A 76 -1.47 7.95 -5.40
C LEU A 76 -0.06 7.34 -5.52
N ASP A 77 0.33 7.03 -6.75
CA ASP A 77 1.72 6.73 -7.10
C ASP A 77 2.60 7.97 -6.83
N ARG A 78 3.90 7.78 -6.59
CA ARG A 78 4.82 8.93 -6.46
C ARG A 78 5.08 9.58 -7.80
N ASP A 79 5.15 8.74 -8.83
CA ASP A 79 5.68 9.02 -10.16
C ASP A 79 7.14 9.52 -10.17
N ASP A 80 7.82 9.38 -11.31
CA ASP A 80 9.16 9.95 -11.55
C ASP A 80 9.05 11.45 -11.81
N ARG A 81 8.68 12.19 -10.77
CA ARG A 81 9.11 13.57 -10.72
C ARG A 81 10.44 13.59 -9.99
N PRO A 82 11.43 14.38 -10.46
CA PRO A 82 12.53 14.72 -9.59
C PRO A 82 11.87 15.29 -8.33
N GLY A 83 12.03 14.60 -7.20
CA GLY A 83 11.60 15.14 -5.92
C GLY A 83 12.24 16.53 -5.78
N PRO A 84 11.63 17.45 -5.00
CA PRO A 84 12.36 18.65 -4.62
C PRO A 84 13.70 18.16 -4.06
N VAL A 85 14.79 18.48 -4.76
CA VAL A 85 16.13 18.23 -4.29
C VAL A 85 16.13 18.77 -2.86
N PRO A 86 16.43 17.97 -1.83
CA PRO A 86 16.52 18.51 -0.48
C PRO A 86 17.44 19.71 -0.61
N ALA A 87 16.91 20.89 -0.31
CA ALA A 87 17.67 22.12 -0.42
C ALA A 87 18.88 21.88 0.46
N THR A 88 20.03 21.62 -0.16
CA THR A 88 21.30 21.61 0.56
C THR A 88 21.33 22.93 1.31
N ASP A 89 21.51 22.88 2.63
CA ASP A 89 21.38 24.00 3.57
C ASP A 89 22.27 25.22 3.24
N ALA A 90 23.03 25.18 2.15
CA ALA A 90 23.84 26.25 1.61
C ALA A 90 23.04 27.44 1.02
N ALA A 91 21.73 27.32 0.76
CA ALA A 91 20.93 28.42 0.17
C ALA A 91 20.02 29.17 1.17
N ALA A 92 20.03 28.83 2.47
CA ALA A 92 19.12 29.38 3.48
C ALA A 92 19.45 30.81 3.97
N LYS A 93 20.01 31.69 3.13
CA LYS A 93 20.29 33.11 3.49
C LYS A 93 19.82 34.16 2.48
N GLY A 94 18.95 33.82 1.52
CA GLY A 94 18.40 34.78 0.56
C GLY A 94 16.88 34.87 0.59
N ALA A 95 16.35 35.89 1.26
CA ALA A 95 15.03 36.53 1.10
C ALA A 95 13.86 35.72 0.50
N GLY A 96 12.91 35.33 1.35
CA GLY A 96 11.52 35.84 1.35
C GLY A 96 10.63 35.75 0.10
N ALA A 97 11.00 35.07 -0.98
CA ALA A 97 10.10 34.86 -2.10
C ALA A 97 9.12 33.73 -1.73
N ALA A 98 7.83 34.07 -1.62
CA ALA A 98 6.76 33.08 -1.45
C ALA A 98 6.87 32.02 -2.57
N ARG A 99 7.24 30.79 -2.21
CA ARG A 99 7.31 29.67 -3.15
C ARG A 99 5.91 29.43 -3.70
N ILE A 100 5.73 29.68 -5.00
CA ILE A 100 4.51 29.32 -5.72
C ILE A 100 4.40 27.79 -5.67
N PRO A 101 3.31 27.23 -5.09
CA PRO A 101 3.11 25.79 -5.08
C PRO A 101 3.09 25.26 -6.51
N GLY A 102 3.86 24.22 -6.77
CA GLY A 102 3.83 23.55 -8.07
C GLY A 102 2.40 23.08 -8.39
N PRO A 103 2.07 22.86 -9.68
CA PRO A 103 0.73 22.45 -10.11
C PRO A 103 0.20 21.16 -9.43
N ASP A 104 1.08 20.36 -8.82
CA ASP A 104 0.74 19.15 -8.06
C ASP A 104 0.56 19.36 -6.56
N GLU A 105 1.12 20.41 -5.99
CA GLU A 105 0.88 20.75 -4.58
C GLU A 105 -0.52 21.34 -4.38
N GLN A 106 -1.08 21.97 -5.42
CA GLN A 106 -2.44 22.53 -5.44
C GLN A 106 -3.53 21.46 -5.19
N PRO A 107 -3.59 20.34 -5.92
CA PRO A 107 -4.60 19.31 -5.68
C PRO A 107 -4.44 18.61 -4.32
N HIS A 108 -3.22 18.54 -3.77
CA HIS A 108 -3.01 17.99 -2.43
C HIS A 108 -3.62 18.90 -1.36
N ARG A 109 -3.37 20.21 -1.44
CA ARG A 109 -3.98 21.19 -0.52
C ARG A 109 -5.49 21.20 -0.66
N ALA A 110 -6.01 21.27 -1.88
CA ALA A 110 -7.46 21.25 -2.11
C ALA A 110 -8.14 19.99 -1.54
N ALA A 111 -7.48 18.83 -1.62
CA ALA A 111 -8.00 17.61 -1.01
C ALA A 111 -8.07 17.73 0.52
N LEU A 112 -7.01 18.24 1.15
CA LEU A 112 -7.00 18.47 2.60
C LEU A 112 -8.06 19.47 3.04
N ASP A 113 -8.25 20.54 2.27
CA ASP A 113 -9.28 21.55 2.53
C ASP A 113 -10.70 20.96 2.43
N ALA A 114 -10.90 19.98 1.54
CA ALA A 114 -12.15 19.22 1.43
C ALA A 114 -12.31 18.13 2.51
N GLY A 115 -11.33 17.95 3.40
CA GLY A 115 -11.32 16.91 4.43
C GLY A 115 -10.93 15.52 3.91
N LEU A 116 -10.32 15.43 2.74
CA LEU A 116 -9.72 14.21 2.21
C LEU A 116 -8.26 14.10 2.61
N GLU A 117 -7.84 12.88 2.92
CA GLU A 117 -6.44 12.58 3.13
C GLU A 117 -5.76 12.09 1.85
N VAL A 118 -4.48 12.43 1.68
CA VAL A 118 -3.68 12.00 0.53
C VAL A 118 -2.52 11.15 1.04
N PHE A 119 -2.48 9.91 0.57
CA PHE A 119 -1.37 8.99 0.76
C PHE A 119 -0.63 8.83 -0.57
N VAL A 120 0.67 9.12 -0.57
CA VAL A 120 1.54 8.93 -1.72
C VAL A 120 2.56 7.85 -1.39
N TRP A 121 2.69 6.86 -2.26
CA TRP A 121 3.70 5.82 -2.12
C TRP A 121 5.11 6.43 -2.04
N SER A 122 6.00 5.90 -1.19
CA SER A 122 7.40 6.36 -1.17
C SER A 122 8.21 5.80 -2.33
N LEU A 123 7.85 4.63 -2.87
CA LEU A 123 8.38 4.11 -4.12
C LEU A 123 7.57 4.67 -5.30
N ARG A 124 8.18 4.63 -6.48
CA ARG A 124 7.64 5.25 -7.70
C ARG A 124 6.20 4.84 -8.00
N HIS A 125 5.90 3.55 -7.90
CA HIS A 125 4.59 2.97 -8.15
C HIS A 125 4.24 1.92 -7.11
N ILE A 126 2.94 1.62 -6.93
CA ILE A 126 2.50 0.48 -6.12
C ILE A 126 3.12 -0.85 -6.58
N GLU A 127 3.38 -1.04 -7.88
CA GLU A 127 4.03 -2.26 -8.37
C GLU A 127 5.50 -2.39 -7.93
N SER A 128 6.15 -1.30 -7.51
CA SER A 128 7.52 -1.38 -6.98
C SER A 128 7.60 -2.18 -5.68
N TYR A 129 6.52 -2.23 -4.90
CA TYR A 129 6.43 -3.05 -3.69
C TYR A 129 6.23 -4.55 -3.99
N LEU A 130 5.95 -4.92 -5.25
CA LEU A 130 5.81 -6.31 -5.67
C LEU A 130 7.14 -6.93 -6.13
N LEU A 131 8.22 -6.16 -6.20
CA LEU A 131 9.55 -6.65 -6.57
C LEU A 131 10.22 -7.39 -5.40
N VAL A 132 9.52 -8.38 -4.84
CA VAL A 132 9.98 -9.24 -3.75
C VAL A 132 10.37 -10.61 -4.32
N PRO A 133 11.67 -10.97 -4.37
CA PRO A 133 12.12 -12.21 -5.00
C PRO A 133 11.45 -13.46 -4.44
N ASP A 134 11.32 -13.54 -3.11
CA ASP A 134 10.70 -14.67 -2.42
C ASP A 134 9.23 -14.87 -2.83
N ALA A 135 8.48 -13.78 -3.01
CA ALA A 135 7.08 -13.86 -3.46
C ALA A 135 6.97 -14.29 -4.93
N ILE A 136 7.85 -13.78 -5.78
CA ILE A 136 7.91 -14.17 -7.20
C ILE A 136 8.29 -15.64 -7.34
N ARG A 137 9.28 -16.14 -6.58
CA ARG A 137 9.65 -17.56 -6.53
C ARG A 137 8.46 -18.43 -6.14
N ARG A 138 7.75 -18.08 -5.06
CA ARG A 138 6.57 -18.83 -4.61
C ARG A 138 5.45 -18.86 -5.65
N MET A 139 5.18 -17.72 -6.28
CA MET A 139 4.16 -17.62 -7.33
C MET A 139 4.49 -18.49 -8.54
N LEU A 140 5.78 -18.61 -8.89
CA LEU A 140 6.25 -19.44 -10.01
C LEU A 140 6.55 -20.89 -9.66
N GLY A 141 6.44 -21.29 -8.38
CA GLY A 141 6.82 -22.63 -7.93
C GLY A 141 8.31 -22.94 -8.08
N LEU A 142 9.17 -21.92 -8.04
CA LEU A 142 10.63 -22.07 -8.14
C LEU A 142 11.25 -22.50 -6.81
N ALA A 143 12.38 -23.21 -6.88
CA ALA A 143 13.16 -23.58 -5.71
C ALA A 143 13.71 -22.35 -4.97
N ARG A 144 13.93 -22.47 -3.66
CA ARG A 144 14.34 -21.34 -2.80
C ARG A 144 15.74 -20.81 -3.12
N ASP A 145 16.61 -21.68 -3.64
CA ASP A 145 17.98 -21.42 -4.06
C ASP A 145 18.10 -20.94 -5.51
N ASP A 146 16.98 -20.78 -6.23
CA ASP A 146 16.98 -20.25 -7.59
C ASP A 146 17.25 -18.73 -7.60
N GLY A 147 18.53 -18.38 -7.75
CA GLY A 147 19.00 -16.99 -7.81
C GLY A 147 18.75 -16.26 -9.14
N ARG A 148 17.91 -16.78 -10.06
CA ARG A 148 17.65 -16.11 -11.34
C ARG A 148 16.92 -14.77 -11.15
N ILE A 149 15.98 -14.68 -10.22
CA ILE A 149 15.19 -13.45 -10.02
C ILE A 149 16.07 -12.33 -9.48
N GLU A 150 16.91 -12.60 -8.50
CA GLU A 150 17.85 -11.65 -7.91
C GLU A 150 18.80 -11.10 -8.97
N ARG A 151 19.38 -11.97 -9.81
CA ARG A 151 20.26 -11.57 -10.92
C ARG A 151 19.54 -10.65 -11.91
N LEU A 152 18.28 -10.95 -12.23
CA LEU A 152 17.48 -10.12 -13.13
C LEU A 152 17.13 -8.77 -12.52
N LEU A 153 16.79 -8.71 -11.24
CA LEU A 153 16.51 -7.45 -10.53
C LEU A 153 17.77 -6.59 -10.36
N GLN A 154 18.91 -7.22 -10.06
CA GLN A 154 20.22 -6.55 -9.97
C GLN A 154 20.64 -5.96 -11.32
N GLY A 155 20.53 -6.76 -12.40
CA GLY A 155 20.88 -6.31 -13.75
C GLY A 155 19.95 -5.22 -14.32
N ALA A 156 18.72 -5.12 -13.79
CA ALA A 156 17.76 -4.08 -14.18
C ALA A 156 18.05 -2.70 -13.56
N SER A 157 18.99 -2.60 -12.62
CA SER A 157 19.37 -1.34 -11.98
C SER A 157 20.51 -0.68 -12.77
N PRO A 158 20.25 0.35 -13.60
CA PRO A 158 21.30 0.97 -14.38
C PRO A 158 22.19 1.83 -13.47
N GLY A 159 23.48 1.47 -13.37
CA GLY A 159 24.54 2.46 -13.14
C GLY A 159 24.96 2.80 -11.71
N VAL A 160 24.71 1.98 -10.69
CA VAL A 160 25.39 2.14 -9.39
C VAL A 160 26.25 0.92 -9.11
N GLY A 161 27.46 0.94 -9.66
CA GLY A 161 28.53 -0.01 -9.35
C GLY A 161 29.07 0.22 -7.94
N MET A 162 28.27 -0.04 -6.92
CA MET A 162 28.74 -0.17 -5.55
C MET A 162 28.37 -1.57 -5.04
N PRO A 163 29.36 -2.40 -4.68
CA PRO A 163 29.08 -3.68 -4.04
C PRO A 163 28.42 -3.41 -2.69
N CYS A 164 27.17 -3.86 -2.53
CA CYS A 164 26.52 -3.91 -1.23
C CYS A 164 27.20 -5.00 -0.41
N GLU A 165 27.88 -4.61 0.67
CA GLU A 165 28.35 -5.49 1.72
C GLU A 165 27.21 -6.44 2.18
N PRO A 166 27.48 -7.74 2.38
CA PRO A 166 26.49 -8.71 2.83
C PRO A 166 26.17 -8.51 4.32
N GLY A 167 25.34 -7.51 4.62
CA GLY A 167 24.83 -7.21 5.95
C GLY A 167 23.49 -7.89 6.24
N VAL A 168 23.51 -8.82 7.18
CA VAL A 168 22.42 -9.60 7.79
C VAL A 168 21.06 -8.86 7.83
N GLY A 169 20.05 -9.44 7.17
CA GLY A 169 18.63 -9.21 7.47
C GLY A 169 18.01 -7.87 7.06
N GLY A 170 18.76 -7.00 6.37
CA GLY A 170 18.25 -5.70 5.94
C GLY A 170 17.36 -5.82 4.71
N THR A 171 16.14 -5.29 4.79
CA THR A 171 15.28 -4.99 3.63
C THR A 171 16.08 -4.17 2.63
N GLY A 172 16.69 -4.83 1.64
CA GLY A 172 17.56 -4.21 0.65
C GLY A 172 16.85 -3.04 0.01
N ARG A 173 17.42 -1.84 0.19
CA ARG A 173 16.84 -0.59 -0.32
C ARG A 173 16.85 -0.65 -1.84
N MET A 174 15.72 -1.02 -2.43
CA MET A 174 15.57 -1.06 -3.88
C MET A 174 15.87 0.33 -4.47
N PRO A 175 16.70 0.44 -5.52
CA PRO A 175 16.98 1.72 -6.13
C PRO A 175 15.66 2.34 -6.61
N ALA A 176 15.42 3.59 -6.19
CA ALA A 176 14.18 4.31 -6.47
C ALA A 176 13.89 4.49 -7.98
N SER A 177 14.85 4.17 -8.84
CA SER A 177 14.78 4.29 -10.31
C SER A 177 14.19 3.07 -11.02
N LEU A 178 13.96 1.93 -10.33
CA LEU A 178 13.39 0.75 -10.99
C LEU A 178 11.94 1.01 -11.44
N HIS A 179 11.73 1.02 -12.75
CA HIS A 179 10.42 1.21 -13.35
C HIS A 179 9.60 -0.10 -13.28
N ALA A 180 9.04 -0.41 -12.12
CA ALA A 180 8.34 -1.67 -11.86
C ALA A 180 7.24 -2.01 -12.89
N LYS A 181 6.48 -1.01 -13.36
CA LYS A 181 5.49 -1.20 -14.46
C LYS A 181 6.10 -1.76 -15.75
N ARG A 182 7.36 -1.42 -16.08
CA ARG A 182 8.08 -1.98 -17.24
C ARG A 182 8.65 -3.37 -16.97
N MET A 183 8.86 -3.74 -15.71
CA MET A 183 9.36 -5.06 -15.33
C MET A 183 8.24 -6.09 -15.23
N LEU A 184 7.15 -5.71 -14.56
CA LEU A 184 6.00 -6.56 -14.24
C LEU A 184 4.81 -6.40 -15.19
N GLY A 185 4.87 -5.47 -16.14
CA GLY A 185 3.82 -5.29 -17.15
C GLY A 185 3.78 -6.43 -18.17
N PRO A 186 2.72 -6.50 -19.00
CA PRO A 186 2.67 -7.41 -20.15
C PRO A 186 3.89 -7.21 -21.05
N GLY A 187 4.63 -8.29 -21.34
CA GLY A 187 5.89 -8.21 -22.10
C GLY A 187 7.06 -7.54 -21.35
N GLY A 188 6.92 -7.32 -20.04
CA GLY A 188 7.94 -6.69 -19.21
C GLY A 188 9.25 -7.47 -19.17
N ALA A 189 10.34 -6.79 -18.80
CA ALA A 189 11.69 -7.38 -18.82
C ALA A 189 11.79 -8.67 -17.98
N LEU A 190 11.14 -8.69 -16.82
CA LEU A 190 11.17 -9.85 -15.93
C LEU A 190 10.31 -11.00 -16.48
N SER A 191 9.10 -10.71 -16.95
CA SER A 191 8.23 -11.69 -17.61
C SER A 191 8.91 -12.35 -18.81
N ARG A 192 9.58 -11.56 -19.68
CA ARG A 192 10.31 -12.08 -20.83
C ARG A 192 11.49 -12.96 -20.42
N ALA A 193 12.27 -12.54 -19.43
CA ALA A 193 13.43 -13.30 -18.97
C ALA A 193 13.05 -14.62 -18.30
N LEU A 194 11.90 -14.67 -17.61
CA LEU A 194 11.39 -15.86 -16.95
C LEU A 194 10.54 -16.75 -17.89
N GLY A 195 10.20 -16.27 -19.09
CA GLY A 195 9.35 -16.99 -20.04
C GLY A 195 7.90 -17.16 -19.59
N VAL A 196 7.44 -16.34 -18.64
CA VAL A 196 6.11 -16.44 -18.02
C VAL A 196 5.52 -15.06 -17.79
N GLU A 197 4.21 -14.91 -18.02
CA GLU A 197 3.51 -13.66 -17.73
C GLU A 197 3.41 -13.47 -16.21
N LEU A 198 3.98 -12.37 -15.70
CA LEU A 198 3.84 -12.01 -14.28
C LEU A 198 2.63 -11.11 -14.08
N ARG A 199 1.67 -11.55 -13.26
CA ARG A 199 0.49 -10.76 -12.91
C ARG A 199 0.67 -10.11 -11.54
N PRO A 200 0.56 -8.77 -11.42
CA PRO A 200 0.72 -8.06 -10.14
C PRO A 200 -0.14 -8.61 -9.00
N GLY A 201 -1.41 -8.94 -9.26
CA GLY A 201 -2.30 -9.54 -8.26
C GLY A 201 -1.85 -10.92 -7.77
N GLU A 202 -1.24 -11.73 -8.63
CA GLU A 202 -0.72 -13.06 -8.25
C GLU A 202 0.54 -12.95 -7.39
N ILE A 203 1.44 -12.02 -7.72
CA ILE A 203 2.59 -11.70 -6.88
C ILE A 203 2.11 -11.18 -5.52
N ALA A 204 1.18 -10.21 -5.51
CA ALA A 204 0.62 -9.65 -4.28
C ALA A 204 -0.02 -10.73 -3.40
N ARG A 205 -0.73 -11.68 -4.03
CA ARG A 205 -1.30 -12.84 -3.33
C ARG A 205 -0.21 -13.75 -2.77
N ALA A 206 0.91 -13.94 -3.45
CA ALA A 206 1.99 -14.82 -2.99
C ALA A 206 2.84 -14.20 -1.87
N MET A 207 2.76 -12.89 -1.63
CA MET A 207 3.50 -12.20 -0.57
C MET A 207 3.07 -12.61 0.85
N LYS A 208 4.01 -12.53 1.79
CA LYS A 208 3.79 -12.71 3.22
C LYS A 208 3.78 -11.36 3.96
N PRO A 209 3.11 -11.24 5.12
CA PRO A 209 3.05 -9.99 5.89
C PRO A 209 4.41 -9.34 6.18
N GLU A 210 5.39 -10.15 6.53
CA GLU A 210 6.78 -9.80 6.87
C GLU A 210 7.60 -9.33 5.67
N GLU A 211 7.10 -9.51 4.44
CA GLU A 211 7.69 -9.00 3.21
C GLU A 211 7.12 -7.63 2.81
N PHE A 212 6.09 -7.15 3.51
CA PHE A 212 5.50 -5.86 3.21
C PHE A 212 6.41 -4.72 3.64
N HIS A 213 6.52 -3.73 2.76
CA HIS A 213 7.19 -2.48 3.07
C HIS A 213 6.40 -1.70 4.12
N ALA A 214 7.08 -0.88 4.92
CA ALA A 214 6.47 -0.05 5.96
C ALA A 214 5.29 0.81 5.44
N ASP A 215 5.36 1.29 4.20
CA ASP A 215 4.27 2.04 3.55
C ASP A 215 2.97 1.26 3.43
N VAL A 216 3.06 -0.03 3.12
CA VAL A 216 1.88 -0.89 2.98
C VAL A 216 1.18 -1.00 4.34
N HIS A 217 1.96 -1.20 5.41
CA HIS A 217 1.43 -1.16 6.78
C HIS A 217 0.83 0.20 7.13
N ARG A 218 1.55 1.31 6.87
CA ARG A 218 1.05 2.67 7.13
C ARG A 218 -0.26 2.95 6.41
N LEU A 219 -0.40 2.50 5.16
CA LEU A 219 -1.63 2.65 4.40
C LEU A 219 -2.79 1.89 5.06
N PHE A 220 -2.60 0.62 5.41
CA PHE A 220 -3.67 -0.18 6.00
C PHE A 220 -4.06 0.28 7.40
N ASP A 221 -3.10 0.78 8.18
CA ASP A 221 -3.37 1.41 9.47
C ASP A 221 -4.26 2.64 9.29
N ARG A 222 -3.98 3.42 8.23
CA ARG A 222 -4.77 4.60 7.92
C ARG A 222 -6.17 4.25 7.43
N ILE A 223 -6.30 3.24 6.58
CA ILE A 223 -7.60 2.71 6.15
C ILE A 223 -8.39 2.23 7.36
N GLY A 224 -7.78 1.48 8.29
CA GLY A 224 -8.43 1.02 9.52
C GLY A 224 -8.94 2.18 10.38
N ALA A 225 -8.10 3.19 10.60
CA ALA A 225 -8.46 4.38 11.37
C ALA A 225 -9.63 5.16 10.77
N LEU A 226 -9.64 5.37 9.44
CA LEU A 226 -10.68 6.14 8.75
C LEU A 226 -11.99 5.36 8.59
N SER A 227 -11.90 4.07 8.24
CA SER A 227 -13.07 3.19 8.12
C SER A 227 -13.74 2.84 9.46
N GLY A 228 -13.08 3.17 10.59
CA GLY A 228 -13.56 2.77 11.91
C GLY A 228 -13.49 1.26 12.14
N LEU A 229 -12.77 0.51 11.29
CA LEU A 229 -12.37 -0.85 11.58
C LEU A 229 -11.42 -0.78 12.78
N ALA A 230 -11.97 -0.97 13.97
CA ALA A 230 -11.16 -1.25 15.14
C ALA A 230 -10.26 -2.42 14.74
N ARG A 231 -8.94 -2.24 14.81
CA ARG A 231 -8.02 -3.38 14.81
C ARG A 231 -8.57 -4.30 15.88
N GLY A 232 -9.11 -5.45 15.46
CA GLY A 232 -9.45 -6.48 16.42
C GLY A 232 -8.14 -6.76 17.13
N GLY A 233 -7.99 -6.29 18.37
CA GLY A 233 -6.97 -6.87 19.24
C GLY A 233 -7.15 -8.38 19.15
N PRO A 234 -6.07 -9.18 19.24
CA PRO A 234 -6.16 -10.62 19.12
C PRO A 234 -7.35 -11.09 19.96
N GLU A 235 -8.39 -11.60 19.30
CA GLU A 235 -9.57 -12.07 20.00
C GLU A 235 -9.10 -13.26 20.81
N VAL A 236 -8.87 -13.03 22.11
CA VAL A 236 -8.51 -14.10 23.03
C VAL A 236 -9.77 -14.93 23.20
N VAL A 237 -9.93 -15.92 22.33
CA VAL A 237 -10.96 -16.93 22.47
C VAL A 237 -10.55 -17.80 23.66
N ILE A 238 -10.96 -17.38 24.86
CA ILE A 238 -10.86 -18.21 26.06
C ILE A 238 -11.87 -19.34 25.87
N ARG A 239 -11.40 -20.49 25.37
CA ARG A 239 -12.19 -21.72 25.41
C ARG A 239 -12.24 -22.15 26.86
N SER A 240 -13.38 -21.95 27.52
CA SER A 240 -13.63 -22.58 28.81
C SER A 240 -13.39 -24.08 28.65
N ALA A 241 -12.49 -24.65 29.46
CA ALA A 241 -12.28 -26.09 29.49
C ALA A 241 -13.64 -26.75 29.72
N GLY A 242 -14.08 -27.56 28.76
CA GLY A 242 -15.30 -28.34 28.92
C GLY A 242 -15.18 -29.21 30.18
N PRO A 243 -16.30 -29.52 30.84
CA PRO A 243 -16.29 -30.32 32.06
C PRO A 243 -15.52 -31.62 31.81
N VAL A 244 -14.42 -31.81 32.53
CA VAL A 244 -13.68 -33.07 32.53
C VAL A 244 -14.62 -34.12 33.07
N ALA A 245 -15.10 -35.01 32.21
CA ALA A 245 -15.91 -36.15 32.61
C ALA A 245 -15.09 -36.96 33.63
N ARG A 246 -15.52 -36.95 34.89
CA ARG A 246 -14.97 -37.83 35.91
C ARG A 246 -15.32 -39.26 35.51
N LYS A 247 -14.31 -40.05 35.14
CA LYS A 247 -14.46 -41.51 35.10
C LYS A 247 -14.79 -41.97 36.52
N THR A 248 -15.99 -42.50 36.69
CA THR A 248 -16.35 -43.32 37.84
C THR A 248 -15.73 -44.69 37.60
N ASP A 249 -14.67 -45.02 38.34
CA ASP A 249 -14.16 -46.39 38.41
C ASP A 249 -15.20 -47.24 39.16
N SER A 250 -15.49 -48.41 38.60
CA SER A 250 -16.28 -49.50 39.19
C SER A 250 -15.48 -50.79 39.08
#